data_AF-A0A7H8IIC5-F1
#
_entry.id   AF-A0A7H8IIC5-F1
#
_cell.length_a   1.000
_cell.length_b   1.000
_cell.length_c   1.000
_cell.angle_alpha   90.00
_cell.angle_beta   90.00
_cell.angle_gamma   90.00
#
_symmetry.space_group_name_H-M   'P 1'
#
loop_
_entity.id
_entity.type
_entity.pdbx_description
1 polymer ?
#
loop_
_entity_poly.entity_id
_entity_poly.type
_entity_poly.pdbx_seq_one_letter_code
_entity_poly.pdbx_strand_id
1 'polypeptide(L)'
;MTESPSEVPTRNEVALHWRRLIDGQESREEAHLWAAQWVEAEEGDVADPMVGNALLRLHGFDMTRNPMNASLMRHGEQGEFVHSRESIAEAFQKWCAECSQYDADPEGFRAGRRAAVREFLRREKGR
;
A
#
# COMPACT_ATOMS: atom_id res chain seq x y z
N MET A 1 28.60 11.07 -2.30
CA MET A 1 27.95 10.77 -3.59
C MET A 1 26.47 10.84 -3.32
N THR A 2 25.81 11.88 -3.82
CA THR A 2 24.37 12.09 -3.67
C THR A 2 23.66 11.12 -4.62
N GLU A 3 23.03 10.09 -4.06
CA GLU A 3 22.16 9.20 -4.83
C GLU A 3 21.08 10.06 -5.50
N SER A 4 20.96 9.90 -6.82
CA SER A 4 19.87 10.53 -7.57
C SER A 4 18.54 10.01 -7.01
N PRO A 5 17.48 10.83 -6.94
CA PRO A 5 16.18 10.35 -6.50
C PRO A 5 15.82 9.14 -7.37
N SER A 6 15.64 7.98 -6.74
CA SER A 6 15.28 6.75 -7.43
C SER A 6 13.99 7.02 -8.21
N GLU A 7 14.05 6.82 -9.52
CA GLU A 7 12.91 7.00 -10.42
C GLU A 7 11.66 6.32 -9.83
N VAL A 8 10.51 6.99 -9.90
CA VAL A 8 9.25 6.46 -9.36
C VAL A 8 8.99 5.09 -9.98
N PRO A 9 8.71 4.05 -9.17
CA PRO A 9 8.65 2.68 -9.67
C PRO A 9 7.43 2.47 -10.56
N THR A 10 7.60 1.61 -11.54
CA THR A 10 6.52 1.17 -12.41
C THR A 10 5.58 0.20 -11.68
N ARG A 11 4.36 0.02 -12.22
CA ARG A 11 3.43 -1.00 -11.70
C ARG A 11 4.03 -2.41 -11.71
N ASN A 12 4.88 -2.73 -12.69
CA ASN A 12 5.51 -4.05 -12.77
C ASN A 12 6.52 -4.27 -11.64
N GLU A 13 7.31 -3.24 -11.29
CA GLU A 13 8.25 -3.31 -10.17
C GLU A 13 7.50 -3.44 -8.84
N VAL A 14 6.46 -2.64 -8.64
CA VAL A 14 5.59 -2.77 -7.45
C VAL A 14 4.96 -4.17 -7.35
N ALA A 15 4.47 -4.72 -8.47
CA ALA A 15 3.91 -6.07 -8.51
C ALA A 15 4.97 -7.14 -8.17
N LEU A 16 6.23 -6.93 -8.56
CA LEU A 16 7.33 -7.84 -8.26
C LEU A 16 7.62 -7.87 -6.76
N HIS A 17 7.74 -6.71 -6.11
CA HIS A 17 7.94 -6.62 -4.65
C HIS A 17 6.80 -7.31 -3.90
N TRP A 18 5.56 -7.09 -4.33
CA TRP A 18 4.42 -7.77 -3.71
C TRP A 18 4.47 -9.29 -3.84
N ARG A 19 4.82 -9.82 -5.00
CA ARG A 19 4.98 -11.27 -5.19
C ARG A 19 6.08 -11.82 -4.30
N ARG A 20 7.24 -11.16 -4.27
CA ARG A 20 8.37 -11.57 -3.41
C ARG A 20 7.97 -11.58 -1.94
N LEU A 21 7.23 -10.58 -1.48
CA LEU A 21 6.71 -10.54 -0.12
C LEU A 21 5.73 -11.69 0.19
N ILE A 22 4.81 -11.99 -0.73
CA ILE A 22 3.83 -13.08 -0.60
C ILE A 22 4.54 -14.43 -0.56
N ASP A 23 5.51 -14.64 -1.46
CA ASP A 23 6.27 -15.87 -1.60
C ASP A 23 7.34 -16.03 -0.50
N GLY A 24 7.52 -15.03 0.37
CA GLY A 24 8.51 -15.04 1.44
C GLY A 24 9.95 -14.88 0.98
N GLN A 25 10.16 -14.38 -0.25
CA GLN A 25 11.46 -14.04 -0.83
C GLN A 25 11.93 -12.64 -0.44
N GLU A 26 11.02 -11.81 0.06
CA GLU A 26 11.26 -10.48 0.62
C GLU A 26 10.55 -10.40 1.97
N SER A 27 11.23 -9.84 2.96
CA SER A 27 10.66 -9.58 4.29
C SER A 27 9.76 -8.33 4.26
N ARG A 28 8.92 -8.19 5.29
CA ARG A 28 8.08 -7.01 5.44
C ARG A 28 8.90 -5.74 5.65
N GLU A 29 9.99 -5.84 6.40
CA GLU A 29 10.92 -4.75 6.62
C GLU A 29 11.59 -4.30 5.32
N GLU A 30 12.08 -5.24 4.49
CA GLU A 30 12.66 -4.93 3.18
C GLU A 30 11.65 -4.24 2.25
N ALA A 31 10.43 -4.77 2.17
CA ALA A 31 9.35 -4.15 1.40
C ALA A 31 8.97 -2.75 1.92
N HIS A 32 8.97 -2.56 3.24
CA HIS A 32 8.71 -1.28 3.89
C HIS A 32 9.80 -0.26 3.56
N LEU A 33 11.07 -0.59 3.77
CA LEU A 33 12.21 0.28 3.50
C LEU A 33 12.29 0.65 2.02
N TRP A 34 12.00 -0.31 1.13
CA TRP A 34 11.91 -0.04 -0.29
C TRP A 34 10.83 1.02 -0.58
N ALA A 35 9.59 0.80 -0.12
CA ALA A 35 8.48 1.72 -0.37
C ALA A 35 8.61 3.09 0.33
N ALA A 36 9.28 3.15 1.48
CA ALA A 36 9.47 4.35 2.29
C ALA A 36 10.13 5.50 1.50
N GLN A 37 11.04 5.16 0.57
CA GLN A 37 11.74 6.13 -0.28
C GLN A 37 10.80 7.06 -1.06
N TRP A 38 9.59 6.60 -1.41
CA TRP A 38 8.60 7.40 -2.14
C TRP A 38 7.42 7.81 -1.28
N VAL A 39 7.07 7.02 -0.26
CA VAL A 39 5.94 7.33 0.64
C VAL A 39 6.29 8.45 1.63
N GLU A 40 7.55 8.50 2.08
CA GLU A 40 8.01 9.47 3.09
C GLU A 40 8.77 10.66 2.47
N ALA A 41 8.96 10.68 1.15
CA ALA A 41 9.63 11.79 0.47
C ALA A 41 8.79 13.08 0.53
N GLU A 42 9.42 14.19 0.93
CA GLU A 42 8.76 15.51 0.96
C GLU A 42 8.42 16.04 -0.46
N GLU A 43 9.20 15.64 -1.46
CA GLU A 43 9.07 16.07 -2.85
C GLU A 43 8.96 14.86 -3.79
N GLY A 44 7.76 14.30 -3.93
CA GLY A 44 7.57 13.12 -4.77
C GLY A 44 6.12 12.71 -4.93
N ASP A 45 5.33 13.50 -5.67
CA ASP A 45 3.99 13.07 -6.04
C ASP A 45 4.11 11.90 -7.04
N VAL A 46 3.79 10.70 -6.58
CA VAL A 46 3.71 9.51 -7.44
C VAL A 46 2.56 9.71 -8.41
N ALA A 47 2.87 10.13 -9.64
CA ALA A 47 1.89 10.56 -10.63
C ALA A 47 0.85 9.49 -11.00
N ASP A 48 1.27 8.22 -10.98
CA ASP A 48 0.34 7.10 -11.16
C ASP A 48 -0.33 6.74 -9.83
N PRO A 49 -1.63 7.02 -9.65
CA PRO A 49 -2.32 6.74 -8.40
C PRO A 49 -2.33 5.24 -8.07
N MET A 50 -2.20 4.35 -9.06
CA MET A 50 -2.12 2.90 -8.80
C MET A 50 -0.78 2.51 -8.18
N VAL A 51 0.31 3.14 -8.58
CA VAL A 51 1.63 2.97 -7.97
C VAL A 51 1.62 3.53 -6.56
N GLY A 52 1.17 4.78 -6.38
CA GLY A 52 1.16 5.45 -5.07
C GLY A 52 0.36 4.68 -4.03
N ASN A 53 -0.83 4.19 -4.40
CA ASN A 53 -1.66 3.38 -3.50
C ASN A 53 -1.02 2.05 -3.10
N ALA A 54 -0.26 1.41 -3.99
CA ALA A 54 0.40 0.15 -3.68
C ALA A 54 1.67 0.34 -2.86
N LEU A 55 2.44 1.40 -3.11
CA LEU A 55 3.57 1.78 -2.27
C LEU A 55 3.13 2.05 -0.83
N LEU A 56 2.03 2.78 -0.63
CA LEU A 56 1.48 2.99 0.71
C LEU A 56 1.09 1.68 1.41
N ARG A 57 0.57 0.69 0.67
CA ARG A 57 0.26 -0.64 1.23
C ARG A 57 1.53 -1.40 1.61
N LEU A 58 2.52 -1.45 0.73
CA LEU A 58 3.82 -2.10 1.00
C LEU A 58 4.51 -1.50 2.22
N HIS A 59 4.52 -0.16 2.31
CA HIS A 59 5.02 0.58 3.47
C HIS A 59 4.31 0.18 4.78
N GLY A 60 2.98 0.01 4.74
CA GLY A 60 2.17 -0.36 5.91
C GLY A 60 2.17 -1.84 6.30
N PHE A 61 2.69 -2.75 5.47
CA PHE A 61 2.64 -4.19 5.77
C PHE A 61 3.59 -4.64 6.86
N ASP A 62 4.58 -3.82 7.20
CA ASP A 62 5.45 -4.03 8.35
C ASP A 62 4.87 -3.51 9.67
N MET A 63 3.65 -2.96 9.67
CA MET A 63 3.00 -2.52 10.91
C MET A 63 2.67 -3.72 11.82
N THR A 64 3.05 -3.57 13.08
CA THR A 64 2.78 -4.49 14.18
C THR A 64 1.99 -3.80 15.28
N ARG A 65 1.19 -4.58 16.01
CA ARG A 65 0.47 -4.12 17.20
C ARG A 65 1.37 -4.20 18.41
N ASN A 66 1.42 -3.14 19.20
CA ASN A 66 2.15 -3.17 20.46
C ASN A 66 1.46 -4.16 21.44
N PRO A 67 2.21 -5.11 22.03
CA PRO A 67 1.63 -6.16 22.89
C PRO A 67 1.06 -5.62 24.20
N MET A 68 1.54 -4.46 24.67
CA MET A 68 1.06 -3.80 25.89
C MET A 68 -0.07 -2.82 25.63
N ASN A 69 -0.25 -2.40 24.37
CA ASN A 69 -1.31 -1.49 23.96
C ASN A 69 -1.71 -1.74 22.50
N ALA A 70 -2.76 -2.53 22.28
CA ALA A 70 -3.23 -2.91 20.94
C ALA A 70 -3.74 -1.74 20.09
N SER A 71 -3.97 -0.55 20.68
CA SER A 71 -4.32 0.67 19.93
C SER A 71 -3.10 1.39 19.34
N LEU A 72 -1.88 1.00 19.72
CA LEU A 72 -0.64 1.56 19.20
C LEU A 72 -0.06 0.62 18.13
N MET A 73 0.18 1.15 16.93
CA MET A 73 0.81 0.45 15.82
C MET A 73 2.16 1.08 15.49
N ARG A 74 3.15 0.24 15.16
CA ARG A 74 4.51 0.67 14.82
C ARG A 74 5.11 -0.24 13.75
N HIS A 75 6.02 0.28 12.93
CA HIS A 75 6.83 -0.52 12.01
C HIS A 75 7.93 -1.26 12.78
N GLY A 76 8.34 -2.45 12.31
CA GLY A 76 9.56 -3.16 12.72
C GLY A 76 9.64 -3.66 14.17
N GLU A 77 8.59 -3.53 14.99
CA GLU A 77 8.61 -3.95 16.40
C GLU A 77 8.23 -5.44 16.60
N GLN A 78 8.61 -6.00 17.76
CA GLN A 78 8.21 -7.34 18.19
C GLN A 78 6.72 -7.33 18.59
N GLY A 79 5.84 -7.41 17.60
CA GLY A 79 4.40 -7.44 17.78
C GLY A 79 3.70 -8.32 16.75
N GLU A 80 2.41 -8.54 16.93
CA GLU A 80 1.59 -9.23 15.93
C GLU A 80 1.42 -8.31 14.71
N PHE A 81 1.72 -8.82 13.52
CA PHE A 81 1.49 -8.07 12.29
C PHE A 81 0.00 -7.74 12.10
N VAL A 82 -0.29 -6.48 11.76
CA VAL A 82 -1.67 -6.02 11.49
C VAL A 82 -2.27 -6.75 10.28
N HIS A 83 -1.42 -7.10 9.31
CA HIS A 83 -1.81 -7.78 8.08
C HIS A 83 -1.30 -9.21 8.07
N SER A 84 -2.19 -10.20 7.97
CA SER A 84 -1.78 -11.59 7.71
C SER A 84 -1.23 -11.75 6.29
N ARG A 85 -0.46 -12.82 6.02
CA ARG A 85 0.01 -13.14 4.66
C ARG A 85 -1.15 -13.32 3.67
N GLU A 86 -2.24 -13.92 4.12
CA GLU A 86 -3.47 -14.08 3.33
C GLU A 86 -4.07 -12.72 2.96
N SER A 87 -4.22 -11.81 3.93
CA SER A 87 -4.74 -10.46 3.66
C SER A 87 -3.84 -9.65 2.71
N ILE A 88 -2.53 -9.90 2.73
CA ILE A 88 -1.57 -9.29 1.78
C ILE A 88 -1.82 -9.83 0.37
N ALA A 89 -2.00 -11.15 0.22
CA ALA A 89 -2.29 -11.77 -1.08
C ALA A 89 -3.65 -11.30 -1.64
N GLU A 90 -4.68 -11.18 -0.81
CA GLU A 90 -5.98 -10.63 -1.19
C GLU A 90 -5.86 -9.16 -1.63
N ALA A 91 -5.10 -8.35 -0.88
CA ALA A 91 -4.83 -6.98 -1.25
C ALA A 91 -4.11 -6.89 -2.61
N PHE A 92 -3.21 -7.84 -2.91
CA PHE A 92 -2.54 -7.93 -4.21
C PHE A 92 -3.51 -8.20 -5.36
N GLN A 93 -4.34 -9.23 -5.23
CA GLN A 93 -5.34 -9.55 -6.24
C GLN A 93 -6.29 -8.38 -6.48
N LYS A 94 -6.73 -7.73 -5.40
CA LYS A 94 -7.59 -6.55 -5.47
C LYS A 94 -6.93 -5.42 -6.24
N TRP A 95 -5.68 -5.09 -5.95
CA TRP A 95 -4.97 -4.05 -6.68
C TRP A 95 -4.75 -4.40 -8.15
N CYS A 96 -4.45 -5.64 -8.50
CA CYS A 96 -4.36 -6.05 -9.91
C CYS A 96 -5.69 -5.80 -10.66
N ALA A 97 -6.82 -6.09 -10.00
CA ALA A 97 -8.14 -5.78 -10.53
C ALA A 97 -8.40 -4.27 -10.61
N GLU A 98 -8.01 -3.50 -9.58
CA GLU A 98 -8.10 -2.03 -9.57
C GLU A 98 -7.25 -1.41 -10.69
N CYS A 99 -6.04 -1.93 -10.97
CA CYS A 99 -5.20 -1.51 -12.09
C CYS A 99 -5.91 -1.75 -13.43
N SER A 100 -6.47 -2.94 -13.62
CA SER A 100 -7.18 -3.28 -14.85
C SER A 100 -8.42 -2.40 -15.07
N GLN A 101 -9.16 -2.09 -14.00
CA GLN A 101 -10.29 -1.17 -14.06
C GLN A 101 -9.85 0.26 -14.37
N TYR A 102 -8.77 0.72 -13.73
CA TYR A 102 -8.21 2.04 -13.96
C TYR A 102 -7.71 2.20 -15.40
N ASP A 103 -7.07 1.18 -15.97
CA ASP A 103 -6.58 1.22 -17.36
C ASP A 103 -7.72 1.25 -18.38
N ALA A 104 -8.84 0.59 -18.07
CA ALA A 104 -10.03 0.61 -18.90
C ALA A 104 -10.79 1.96 -18.84
N ASP A 105 -10.88 2.56 -17.65
CA ASP A 105 -11.59 3.82 -17.43
C ASP A 105 -11.05 4.59 -16.20
N PRO A 106 -10.03 5.44 -16.38
CA PRO A 106 -9.44 6.20 -15.28
C PRO A 106 -10.42 7.17 -14.61
N GLU A 107 -11.32 7.78 -15.39
CA GLU A 107 -12.27 8.77 -14.88
C GLU A 107 -13.39 8.12 -14.09
N GLY A 108 -13.98 7.05 -14.64
CA GLY A 108 -15.00 6.25 -13.98
C GLY A 108 -14.47 5.57 -12.72
N PHE A 109 -13.24 5.05 -12.74
CA PHE A 109 -12.59 4.51 -11.54
C PHE A 109 -12.52 5.57 -10.43
N ARG A 110 -12.00 6.76 -10.72
CA ARG A 110 -11.89 7.85 -9.74
C ARG A 110 -13.26 8.32 -9.24
N ALA A 111 -14.25 8.40 -10.13
CA ALA A 111 -15.62 8.78 -9.76
C ALA A 111 -16.27 7.73 -8.83
N GLY A 112 -16.12 6.44 -9.15
CA GLY A 112 -16.60 5.33 -8.33
C GLY A 112 -15.97 5.32 -6.94
N ARG A 113 -14.64 5.53 -6.85
CA ARG A 113 -13.93 5.64 -5.56
C ARG A 113 -14.47 6.80 -4.71
N ARG A 114 -14.67 7.98 -5.30
CA ARG A 114 -15.27 9.13 -4.58
C ARG A 114 -16.69 8.84 -4.10
N ALA A 115 -17.50 8.14 -4.89
CA ALA A 115 -18.85 7.75 -4.49
C ALA A 115 -18.84 6.77 -3.30
N ALA A 116 -17.97 5.76 -3.34
CA ALA A 116 -17.82 4.79 -2.26
C ALA A 116 -17.40 5.44 -0.93
N VAL A 117 -16.44 6.37 -0.96
CA VAL A 117 -16.00 7.13 0.23
C VAL A 117 -17.17 7.94 0.81
N ARG A 118 -17.94 8.64 -0.02
CA ARG A 118 -19.11 9.41 0.43
C ARG A 118 -20.16 8.51 1.07
N GLU A 119 -20.40 7.34 0.50
CA GLU A 119 -21.36 6.39 1.06
C GLU A 119 -20.91 5.86 2.42
N PHE A 120 -19.63 5.51 2.56
CA PHE A 120 -19.06 5.08 3.84
C PHE A 120 -19.23 6.15 4.93
N LEU A 121 -18.84 7.38 4.65
CA LEU A 121 -18.97 8.50 5.60
C LEU A 121 -20.44 8.76 5.99
N ARG A 122 -21.38 8.55 5.07
CA ARG A 122 -22.82 8.66 5.36
C ARG A 122 -23.29 7.57 6.33
N ARG A 123 -22.80 6.33 6.17
CA ARG A 123 -23.17 5.20 7.06
C ARG A 123 -22.61 5.40 8.47
N GLU A 124 -21.37 5.87 8.59
CA GLU A 124 -20.73 6.10 9.89
C GLU A 124 -21.37 7.26 10.68
N LYS A 125 -21.79 8.34 10.01
CA LYS A 125 -22.47 9.48 10.68
C LYS A 125 -23.92 9.18 11.10
N GLY A 126 -24.51 8.12 10.57
CA GLY A 126 -25.87 7.68 10.92
C GLY A 126 -25.92 6.65 12.04
N ARG A 127 -24.78 6.30 12.63
CA ARG A 127 -24.62 5.34 13.73
C ARG A 127 -24.33 6.08 15.04
#